data_AF-A0A3D2S5A2-F1
#
_entry.id   AF-A0A3D2S5A2-F1
#
_cell.length_a   1.000
_cell.length_b   1.000
_cell.length_c   1.000
_cell.angle_alpha   90.00
_cell.angle_beta   90.00
_cell.angle_gamma   90.00
#
_symmetry.space_group_name_H-M   'P 1'
#
loop_
_entity.id
_entity.type
_entity.pdbx_description
1 polymer ?
#
loop_
_entity_poly.entity_id
_entity_poly.type
_entity_poly.pdbx_seq_one_letter_code
_entity_poly.pdbx_strand_id
1 'polypeptide(L)'
;LLFLLYSMPAFWVATLLLMNFANPDVIRLFPSSGVAPTGGIPEGSSWWEWLRITLPYLVLPTICYTYAQLAFLSRITRVAALEVLQQDYIRTARAKGLSEGKVLYRHAFRNALLPVITVFANVFPAAIGGSVILETIFTIPGMGRAIIEAIYQED
;
A
#
# COMPACT_ATOMS: atom_id res chain seq x y z
N LEU A 1 -9.65 6.01 -13.64
CA LEU A 1 -9.80 5.46 -12.28
C LEU A 1 -8.55 5.71 -11.41
N LEU A 2 -7.37 5.16 -11.76
CA LEU A 2 -6.16 5.30 -10.93
C LEU A 2 -5.70 6.77 -10.73
N PHE A 3 -5.95 7.65 -11.70
CA PHE A 3 -5.68 9.09 -11.54
C PHE A 3 -6.58 9.77 -10.51
N LEU A 4 -7.85 9.35 -10.39
CA LEU A 4 -8.75 9.88 -9.35
C LEU A 4 -8.20 9.52 -7.97
N LEU A 5 -7.77 8.27 -7.79
CA LEU A 5 -7.14 7.82 -6.56
C LEU A 5 -5.89 8.67 -6.24
N TYR A 6 -4.99 8.87 -7.21
CA TYR A 6 -3.79 9.70 -6.99
C TYR A 6 -4.11 11.16 -6.61
N SER A 7 -5.22 11.71 -7.10
CA SER A 7 -5.63 13.09 -6.80
C SER A 7 -6.34 13.26 -5.46
N MET A 8 -6.77 12.18 -4.79
CA MET A 8 -7.41 12.29 -3.48
C MET A 8 -6.36 12.37 -2.37
N PRO A 9 -6.40 13.39 -1.49
CA PRO A 9 -5.51 13.45 -0.34
C PRO A 9 -5.68 12.25 0.60
N ALA A 10 -4.57 11.67 1.07
CA ALA A 10 -4.58 10.46 1.90
C ALA A 10 -5.36 10.62 3.21
N PHE A 11 -5.28 11.80 3.83
CA PHE A 11 -6.05 12.10 5.05
C PHE A 11 -7.56 12.08 4.79
N TRP A 12 -7.99 12.59 3.63
CA TRP A 12 -9.40 12.66 3.26
C TRP A 12 -9.96 11.27 2.95
N VAL A 13 -9.15 10.44 2.28
CA VAL A 13 -9.49 9.02 2.08
C VAL A 13 -9.57 8.30 3.43
N ALA A 14 -8.63 8.56 4.35
CA ALA A 14 -8.64 7.96 5.68
C ALA A 14 -9.91 8.32 6.48
N THR A 15 -10.31 9.60 6.49
CA THR A 15 -11.53 10.03 7.18
C THR A 15 -12.79 9.43 6.57
N LEU A 16 -12.87 9.33 5.24
CA LEU A 16 -13.99 8.65 4.59
C LEU A 16 -14.04 7.15 4.90
N LEU A 17 -12.88 6.48 4.93
CA LEU A 17 -12.83 5.05 5.26
C LEU A 17 -13.31 4.81 6.70
N LEU A 18 -12.87 5.63 7.65
CA LEU A 18 -13.34 5.55 9.04
C LEU A 18 -14.84 5.83 9.15
N MET A 19 -15.33 6.88 8.47
CA MET A 19 -16.74 7.26 8.51
C MET A 19 -17.66 6.19 7.92
N ASN A 20 -17.24 5.51 6.86
CA ASN A 20 -18.11 4.53 6.17
C ASN A 20 -17.98 3.11 6.73
N PHE A 21 -16.78 2.69 7.15
CA PHE A 21 -16.51 1.28 7.49
C PHE A 21 -16.19 1.01 8.96
N ALA A 22 -15.97 2.06 9.75
CA ALA A 22 -15.72 1.93 11.18
C ALA A 22 -16.78 2.63 12.05
N ASN A 23 -17.73 3.33 11.44
CA ASN A 23 -18.84 3.96 12.15
C ASN A 23 -19.99 2.95 12.38
N PRO A 24 -20.42 2.72 13.64
CA PRO A 24 -21.57 1.89 13.97
C PRO A 24 -22.87 2.28 13.26
N ASP A 25 -23.05 3.56 12.94
CA ASP A 25 -24.29 4.08 12.33
C ASP A 25 -24.41 3.75 10.83
N VAL A 26 -23.32 3.31 10.19
CA VAL A 26 -23.26 3.03 8.75
C VAL A 26 -22.94 1.55 8.52
N ILE A 27 -21.66 1.17 8.64
CA ILE A 27 -21.17 -0.20 8.50
C ILE A 27 -20.05 -0.39 9.52
N ARG A 28 -20.23 -1.35 10.43
CA ARG A 28 -19.22 -1.72 11.45
C ARG A 28 -18.40 -2.92 10.99
N LEU A 29 -17.65 -2.76 9.89
CA LEU A 29 -16.82 -3.84 9.35
C LEU A 29 -15.43 -3.86 9.99
N PHE A 30 -14.88 -2.69 10.29
CA PHE A 30 -13.55 -2.52 10.87
C PHE A 30 -13.59 -1.72 12.17
N PRO A 31 -12.60 -1.89 13.05
CA PRO A 31 -12.44 -1.05 14.23
C PRO A 31 -12.09 0.40 13.86
N SER A 32 -12.46 1.32 14.74
CA SER A 32 -12.35 2.77 14.50
C SER A 32 -10.97 3.36 14.74
N SER A 33 -10.13 2.76 15.59
CA SER A 33 -8.79 3.28 15.89
C SER A 33 -7.92 2.27 16.64
N GLY A 34 -6.61 2.48 16.59
CA GLY A 34 -5.61 1.71 17.33
C GLY A 34 -5.02 0.54 16.54
N VAL A 35 -4.17 -0.23 17.23
CA VAL A 35 -3.56 -1.48 16.73
C VAL A 35 -4.09 -2.73 17.42
N ALA A 36 -4.88 -2.55 18.48
CA ALA A 36 -5.48 -3.62 19.27
C ALA A 36 -6.77 -3.12 19.93
N PRO A 37 -7.66 -4.02 20.37
CA PRO A 37 -8.81 -3.66 21.18
C PRO A 37 -8.41 -2.88 22.43
N THR A 38 -9.29 -2.02 22.93
CA THR A 38 -9.04 -1.19 24.14
C THR A 38 -8.70 -2.03 25.39
N GLY A 39 -9.08 -3.31 25.42
CA GLY A 39 -8.74 -4.26 26.48
C GLY A 39 -7.37 -4.95 26.31
N GLY A 40 -6.59 -4.59 25.31
CA GLY A 40 -5.34 -5.26 24.96
C GLY A 40 -5.56 -6.62 24.29
N ILE A 41 -4.46 -7.31 24.01
CA ILE A 41 -4.47 -8.68 23.48
C ILE A 41 -4.32 -9.62 24.68
N PRO A 42 -5.14 -10.68 24.83
CA PRO A 42 -5.07 -11.58 25.98
C PRO A 42 -3.66 -12.15 26.20
N GLU A 43 -3.16 -12.05 27.44
CA GLU A 43 -1.86 -12.62 27.81
C GLU A 43 -1.88 -14.15 27.61
N GLY A 44 -0.93 -14.67 26.83
CA GLY A 44 -0.87 -16.09 26.44
C GLY A 44 -1.55 -16.43 25.12
N SER A 45 -2.07 -15.45 24.36
CA SER A 45 -2.63 -15.69 23.03
C SER A 45 -1.61 -16.32 22.07
N SER A 46 -2.07 -17.26 21.22
CA SER A 46 -1.23 -17.81 20.16
C SER A 46 -0.92 -16.74 19.11
N TRP A 47 0.21 -16.86 18.40
CA TRP A 47 0.56 -15.96 17.28
C TRP A 47 -0.56 -15.83 16.24
N TRP A 48 -1.30 -16.91 15.99
CA TRP A 48 -2.46 -16.89 15.07
C TRP A 48 -3.64 -16.07 15.59
N GLU A 49 -3.85 -16.09 16.90
CA GLU A 49 -4.92 -15.33 17.56
C GLU A 49 -4.58 -13.84 17.57
N TRP A 50 -3.33 -13.52 17.92
CA TRP A 50 -2.78 -12.18 17.79
C TRP A 50 -2.99 -11.61 16.37
N LEU A 51 -2.68 -12.40 15.33
CA LEU A 51 -2.83 -11.97 13.94
C LEU A 51 -4.30 -11.75 13.59
N ARG A 52 -5.20 -12.66 13.99
CA ARG A 52 -6.65 -12.50 13.75
C ARG A 52 -7.25 -11.27 14.42
N ILE A 53 -6.80 -10.94 15.63
CA ILE A 53 -7.26 -9.76 16.38
C ILE A 53 -6.72 -8.47 15.77
N THR A 54 -5.44 -8.45 15.39
CA THR A 54 -4.73 -7.25 14.93
C THR A 54 -5.04 -6.91 13.46
N LEU A 55 -5.19 -7.92 12.60
CA LEU A 55 -5.32 -7.71 11.15
C LEU A 55 -6.45 -6.74 10.75
N PRO A 56 -7.67 -6.80 11.33
CA PRO A 56 -8.74 -5.85 11.02
C PRO A 56 -8.38 -4.38 11.29
N TYR A 57 -7.55 -4.10 12.31
CA TYR A 57 -7.08 -2.75 12.63
C TYR A 57 -6.11 -2.20 11.58
N LEU A 58 -5.40 -3.07 10.87
CA LEU A 58 -4.38 -2.69 9.89
C LEU A 58 -4.94 -2.55 8.47
N VAL A 59 -6.13 -3.08 8.17
CA VAL A 59 -6.70 -3.05 6.80
C VAL A 59 -6.89 -1.62 6.28
N LEU A 60 -7.65 -0.79 7.00
CA LEU A 60 -7.94 0.58 6.56
C LEU A 60 -6.68 1.46 6.46
N PRO A 61 -5.78 1.48 7.47
CA PRO A 61 -4.51 2.19 7.35
C PRO A 61 -3.68 1.71 6.16
N THR A 62 -3.56 0.39 5.95
CA THR A 62 -2.75 -0.16 4.85
C THR A 62 -3.30 0.26 3.49
N ILE A 63 -4.63 0.31 3.33
CA ILE A 63 -5.25 0.84 2.12
C ILE A 63 -4.84 2.31 1.91
N CYS A 64 -4.94 3.15 2.93
CA CYS A 64 -4.51 4.56 2.88
C CYS A 64 -3.02 4.75 2.57
N TYR A 65 -2.15 3.87 3.06
CA TYR A 65 -0.72 3.92 2.77
C TYR A 65 -0.39 3.49 1.34
N THR A 66 -1.12 2.51 0.82
CA THR A 66 -0.72 1.82 -0.42
C THR A 66 -1.42 2.33 -1.66
N TYR A 67 -2.65 2.86 -1.57
CA TYR A 67 -3.47 3.18 -2.76
C TYR A 67 -2.79 4.20 -3.70
N ALA A 68 -2.19 5.27 -3.15
CA ALA A 68 -1.54 6.30 -3.93
C ALA A 68 -0.29 5.75 -4.63
N GLN A 69 0.53 4.98 -3.90
CA GLN A 69 1.74 4.36 -4.43
C GLN A 69 1.40 3.29 -5.48
N LEU A 70 0.31 2.54 -5.29
CA LEU A 70 -0.18 1.57 -6.25
C LEU A 70 -0.60 2.24 -7.56
N ALA A 71 -1.30 3.37 -7.51
CA ALA A 71 -1.67 4.13 -8.70
C ALA A 71 -0.43 4.62 -9.47
N PHE A 72 0.56 5.13 -8.75
CA PHE A 72 1.82 5.59 -9.33
C PHE A 72 2.64 4.43 -9.95
N LEU A 73 2.88 3.35 -9.20
CA LEU A 73 3.62 2.19 -9.68
C LEU A 73 2.94 1.50 -10.86
N SER A 74 1.61 1.41 -10.85
CA SER A 74 0.83 0.84 -11.97
C SER A 74 1.06 1.64 -13.26
N ARG A 75 1.09 2.98 -13.17
CA ARG A 75 1.39 3.84 -14.32
C ARG A 75 2.80 3.58 -14.87
N ILE A 76 3.80 3.57 -14.00
CA ILE A 76 5.20 3.33 -14.41
C ILE A 76 5.35 1.95 -15.04
N THR A 77 4.76 0.93 -14.42
CA THR A 77 4.78 -0.46 -14.92
C THR A 77 4.11 -0.55 -16.29
N ARG A 78 2.99 0.14 -16.50
CA ARG A 78 2.29 0.16 -17.79
C ARG A 78 3.13 0.79 -18.89
N VAL A 79 3.78 1.92 -18.61
CA VAL A 79 4.65 2.60 -19.58
C VAL A 79 5.82 1.69 -19.96
N ALA A 80 6.53 1.15 -18.96
CA ALA A 80 7.65 0.23 -19.19
C ALA A 80 7.22 -1.04 -19.96
N ALA A 81 6.05 -1.60 -19.65
CA ALA A 81 5.53 -2.77 -20.35
C ALA A 81 5.22 -2.46 -21.83
N LEU A 82 4.66 -1.28 -22.13
CA LEU A 82 4.37 -0.89 -23.52
C LEU A 82 5.66 -0.71 -24.33
N GLU A 83 6.68 -0.09 -23.75
CA GLU A 83 8.00 0.06 -24.39
C GLU A 83 8.64 -1.30 -24.68
N VAL A 84 8.56 -2.22 -23.71
CA VAL A 84 9.10 -3.58 -23.85
C VAL A 84 8.34 -4.38 -24.92
N LEU A 85 7.01 -4.29 -24.97
CA LEU A 85 6.20 -5.02 -25.95
C LEU A 85 6.47 -4.61 -27.40
N GLN A 86 7.07 -3.43 -27.63
CA GLN A 86 7.46 -2.95 -28.96
C GLN A 86 8.83 -3.46 -29.41
N GLN A 87 9.59 -4.15 -28.55
CA GLN A 87 10.94 -4.64 -28.84
C GLN A 87 10.94 -5.84 -29.78
N ASP A 88 11.98 -5.96 -30.61
CA ASP A 88 12.05 -7.00 -31.64
C ASP A 88 12.18 -8.42 -31.08
N TYR A 89 12.74 -8.60 -29.88
CA TYR A 89 12.77 -9.90 -29.22
C TYR A 89 11.38 -10.41 -28.83
N ILE A 90 10.42 -9.51 -28.58
CA ILE A 90 9.01 -9.86 -28.33
C ILE A 90 8.34 -10.30 -29.63
N ARG A 91 8.59 -9.59 -30.75
CA ARG A 91 8.10 -10.00 -32.08
C ARG A 91 8.65 -11.38 -32.46
N THR A 92 9.94 -11.61 -32.19
CA THR A 92 10.58 -12.91 -32.41
C THR A 92 9.98 -14.01 -31.54
N ALA A 93 9.68 -13.71 -30.27
CA ALA A 93 9.00 -14.66 -29.38
C ALA A 93 7.60 -15.03 -29.90
N ARG A 94 6.83 -14.07 -30.40
CA ARG A 94 5.53 -14.32 -31.04
C ARG A 94 5.67 -15.14 -32.32
N ALA A 95 6.64 -14.82 -33.17
CA ALA A 95 6.92 -15.58 -34.40
C ALA A 95 7.33 -17.04 -34.14
N LYS A 96 7.95 -17.31 -32.98
CA LYS A 96 8.25 -18.68 -32.50
C LYS A 96 7.02 -19.45 -31.97
N GLY A 97 5.82 -18.86 -32.00
CA GLY A 97 4.58 -19.51 -31.57
C GLY A 97 4.38 -19.56 -30.06
N LEU A 98 5.09 -18.73 -29.28
CA LEU A 98 4.83 -18.63 -27.83
C LEU A 98 3.44 -18.02 -27.57
N SER A 99 2.71 -18.59 -26.60
CA SER A 99 1.43 -18.02 -26.16
C SER A 99 1.59 -16.62 -25.57
N GLU A 100 0.60 -15.74 -25.75
CA GLU A 100 0.66 -14.36 -25.24
C GLU A 100 0.92 -14.30 -23.73
N GLY A 101 0.39 -15.25 -22.94
CA GLY A 101 0.72 -15.34 -21.51
C GLY A 101 2.20 -15.57 -21.24
N LYS A 102 2.87 -16.46 -22.00
CA LYS A 102 4.33 -16.67 -21.87
C LYS A 102 5.10 -15.43 -22.32
N VAL A 103 4.68 -14.78 -23.41
CA VAL A 103 5.29 -13.53 -23.88
C VAL A 103 5.17 -12.45 -22.81
N LEU A 104 3.99 -12.26 -22.24
CA LEU A 104 3.73 -11.22 -21.24
C LEU A 104 4.49 -11.47 -19.94
N TYR A 105 4.33 -12.62 -19.29
CA TYR A 105 4.90 -12.85 -17.96
C TYR A 105 6.40 -13.18 -17.99
N ARG A 106 6.88 -13.92 -19.00
CA ARG A 106 8.28 -14.38 -19.05
C ARG A 106 9.20 -13.39 -19.76
N HIS A 107 8.72 -12.74 -20.83
CA HIS A 107 9.56 -11.88 -21.67
C HIS A 107 9.29 -10.39 -21.46
N ALA A 108 8.03 -9.97 -21.34
CA ALA A 108 7.73 -8.54 -21.20
C ALA A 108 7.85 -8.06 -19.75
N PHE A 109 7.16 -8.70 -18.81
CA PHE A 109 7.06 -8.28 -17.41
C PHE A 109 8.43 -8.25 -16.72
N ARG A 110 9.25 -9.29 -16.91
CA ARG A 110 10.59 -9.35 -16.31
C ARG A 110 11.49 -8.17 -16.73
N ASN A 111 11.37 -7.71 -17.97
CA ASN A 111 12.14 -6.56 -18.46
C ASN A 111 11.47 -5.22 -18.09
N ALA A 112 10.14 -5.19 -18.04
CA ALA A 112 9.38 -4.02 -17.60
C ALA A 112 9.52 -3.72 -16.09
N LEU A 113 10.03 -4.67 -15.30
CA LEU A 113 10.29 -4.48 -13.87
C LEU A 113 11.54 -3.63 -13.59
N LEU A 114 12.46 -3.47 -14.53
CA LEU A 114 13.70 -2.72 -14.28
C LEU A 114 13.42 -1.28 -13.83
N PRO A 115 12.57 -0.49 -14.51
CA PRO A 115 12.21 0.85 -14.03
C PRO A 115 11.40 0.82 -12.73
N VAL A 116 10.57 -0.20 -12.52
CA VAL A 116 9.75 -0.35 -11.32
C VAL A 116 10.62 -0.53 -10.08
N ILE A 117 11.68 -1.33 -10.17
CA ILE A 117 12.64 -1.55 -9.08
C ILE A 117 13.36 -0.24 -8.71
N THR A 118 13.74 0.56 -9.71
CA THR A 118 14.39 1.87 -9.47
C THR A 118 13.46 2.83 -8.73
N VAL A 119 12.18 2.89 -9.11
CA VAL A 119 11.19 3.73 -8.41
C VAL A 119 10.90 3.18 -7.01
N PHE A 120 10.84 1.86 -6.86
CA PHE A 120 10.61 1.21 -5.57
C PHE A 120 11.68 1.58 -4.54
N ALA A 121 12.94 1.76 -4.96
CA ALA A 121 14.03 2.21 -4.09
C ALA A 121 13.76 3.57 -3.43
N ASN A 122 12.93 4.43 -4.02
CA ASN A 122 12.51 5.70 -3.42
C ASN A 122 11.23 5.56 -2.59
N VAL A 123 10.29 4.74 -3.05
CA VAL A 123 8.98 4.55 -2.40
C VAL A 123 9.11 3.80 -1.07
N PHE A 124 9.99 2.79 -1.01
CA PHE A 124 10.12 1.92 0.15
C PHE A 124 10.63 2.64 1.41
N PRO A 125 11.72 3.44 1.37
CA PRO A 125 12.15 4.24 2.52
C PRO A 125 11.09 5.25 2.97
N ALA A 126 10.39 5.88 2.03
CA ALA A 126 9.32 6.81 2.35
C ALA A 126 8.13 6.12 3.05
N ALA A 127 7.82 4.88 2.67
CA ALA A 127 6.80 4.07 3.34
C ALA A 127 7.22 3.66 4.76
N ILE A 128 8.50 3.31 4.95
CA ILE A 128 9.09 3.02 6.26
C ILE A 128 9.01 4.25 7.16
N GLY A 129 9.42 5.42 6.68
CA GLY A 129 9.38 6.68 7.43
C GLY A 129 8.00 7.06 7.97
N GLY A 130 6.95 6.40 7.46
CA GLY A 130 5.59 6.57 7.96
C GLY A 130 4.98 7.89 7.50
N SER A 131 3.72 8.07 7.86
CA SER A 131 2.94 9.26 7.60
C SER A 131 2.36 9.70 8.92
N VAL A 132 2.94 10.75 9.50
CA VAL A 132 2.49 11.36 10.76
C VAL A 132 0.98 11.60 10.74
N ILE A 133 0.46 12.08 9.60
CA ILE A 133 -0.96 12.38 9.42
C ILE A 133 -1.81 11.10 9.52
N LEU A 134 -1.45 10.03 8.81
CA LEU A 134 -2.21 8.78 8.85
C LEU A 134 -2.08 8.08 10.21
N GLU A 135 -0.89 8.09 10.81
CA GLU A 135 -0.64 7.55 12.16
C GLU A 135 -1.48 8.27 13.22
N THR A 136 -1.65 9.58 13.08
CA THR A 136 -2.52 10.38 13.96
C THR A 136 -4.00 10.03 13.74
N ILE A 137 -4.47 9.97 12.49
CA ILE A 137 -5.88 9.67 12.17
C ILE A 137 -6.29 8.28 12.66
N PHE A 138 -5.46 7.27 12.43
CA PHE A 138 -5.75 5.89 12.85
C PHE A 138 -5.33 5.59 14.30
N THR A 139 -4.66 6.53 14.99
CA THR A 139 -4.12 6.34 16.35
C THR A 139 -3.16 5.13 16.42
N ILE A 140 -2.27 5.02 15.45
CA ILE A 140 -1.30 3.92 15.34
C ILE A 140 0.08 4.43 15.74
N PRO A 141 0.82 3.72 16.61
CA PRO A 141 2.22 4.05 16.88
C PRO A 141 3.05 3.77 15.62
N GLY A 142 3.74 4.80 15.12
CA GLY A 142 4.58 4.69 13.94
C GLY A 142 5.82 5.57 14.03
N MET A 143 6.74 5.39 13.09
CA MET A 143 8.03 6.08 13.11
C MET A 143 7.88 7.58 12.83
N GLY A 144 6.91 7.97 12.02
CA GLY A 144 6.67 9.39 11.75
C GLY A 144 6.28 10.13 13.04
N ARG A 145 5.34 9.57 13.80
CA ARG A 145 4.92 10.13 15.08
C ARG A 145 6.04 10.12 16.10
N ALA A 146 6.82 9.04 16.19
CA ALA A 146 7.97 8.96 17.11
C ALA A 146 9.03 10.04 16.84
N ILE A 147 9.32 10.34 15.56
CA ILE A 147 10.25 11.42 15.18
C ILE A 147 9.74 12.78 15.67
N ILE A 148 8.44 13.06 15.47
CA ILE A 148 7.84 14.32 15.92
C ILE A 148 7.83 14.42 17.44
N GLU A 149 7.50 13.34 18.14
CA GLU A 149 7.55 13.28 19.61
C GLU A 149 8.97 13.52 20.13
N ALA A 150 10.00 12.99 19.47
CA ALA A 150 11.40 13.24 19.82
C ALA A 150 11.80 14.70 19.64
N ILE A 151 11.39 15.34 18.53
CA ILE A 151 11.65 16.76 18.29
C ILE A 151 11.03 17.63 19.40
N TYR A 152 9.78 17.34 19.80
CA TYR A 152 9.12 18.09 20.87
C TYR A 152 9.65 17.80 22.29
N GLN A 153 10.39 16.71 22.50
CA GLN A 153 11.01 16.38 23.79
C GLN A 153 12.42 16.97 23.94
N GLU A 154 13.08 17.31 22.83
CA GLU A 154 14.42 17.91 22.82
C GLU A 154 14.40 19.46 22.89
N ASP A 155 13.24 20.09 22.74
CA ASP A 155 12.97 21.53 23.00
C ASP A 155 12.38 21.75 24.42
#